data_AF-A0A5C4UTR2-F1
#
_entry.id   AF-A0A5C4UTR2-F1
#
_cell.length_a   1.000
_cell.length_b   1.000
_cell.length_c   1.000
_cell.angle_alpha   90.00
_cell.angle_beta   90.00
_cell.angle_gamma   90.00
#
_symmetry.space_group_name_H-M   'P 1'
#
loop_
_entity.id
_entity.type
_entity.pdbx_description
1 polymer ?
#
loop_
_entity_poly.entity_id
_entity_poly.type
_entity_poly.pdbx_seq_one_letter_code
_entity_poly.pdbx_strand_id
1 'polypeptide(L)' 'MANTAPTDPEGERAKGRVPLWLDPDDARWLSQHCGCPADAPQEERERCDRIRFRAAAALHKHGHPH' A
#
# COMPACT_ATOMS: atom_id res chain seq x y z
N MET A 1 -6.62 -20.61 5.68
CA MET A 1 -6.77 -19.72 4.50
C MET A 1 -7.73 -18.62 4.92
N ALA A 2 -7.25 -17.38 5.03
CA ALA A 2 -8.12 -16.26 5.40
C ALA A 2 -9.09 -16.00 4.24
N ASN A 3 -10.38 -15.98 4.54
CA ASN A 3 -11.42 -15.61 3.58
C ASN A 3 -11.35 -14.08 3.40
N THR A 4 -10.41 -13.61 2.60
CA THR A 4 -10.27 -12.20 2.27
C THR A 4 -11.46 -11.82 1.39
N ALA A 5 -12.43 -11.10 1.95
CA ALA A 5 -13.53 -10.58 1.15
C ALA A 5 -12.97 -9.77 -0.03
N PRO A 6 -13.50 -9.95 -1.26
CA PRO A 6 -13.07 -9.16 -2.40
C PRO A 6 -13.17 -7.67 -2.09
N THR A 7 -12.14 -6.91 -2.44
CA THR A 7 -12.17 -5.45 -2.36
C THR A 7 -13.37 -4.93 -3.15
N ASP A 8 -14.28 -4.20 -2.51
CA ASP A 8 -15.41 -3.53 -3.17
C ASP A 8 -14.90 -2.39 -4.07
N PRO A 9 -14.93 -2.55 -5.41
CA PRO A 9 -14.35 -1.56 -6.32
C PRO A 9 -15.11 -0.24 -6.33
N GLU A 10 -16.43 -0.26 -6.14
CA GLU A 10 -17.27 0.94 -6.17
C GLU A 10 -17.10 1.74 -4.87
N GLY A 11 -17.10 1.08 -3.72
CA GLY A 11 -16.85 1.70 -2.43
C GLY A 11 -15.45 2.31 -2.30
N GLU A 12 -14.43 1.71 -2.91
CA GLU A 12 -13.08 2.29 -2.92
C GLU A 12 -12.96 3.47 -3.90
N ARG A 13 -13.60 3.39 -5.08
CA ARG A 13 -13.66 4.53 -6.02
C ARG A 13 -14.35 5.75 -5.41
N ALA A 14 -15.43 5.56 -4.66
CA ALA A 14 -16.11 6.65 -3.94
C ALA A 14 -15.21 7.36 -2.92
N LYS A 15 -14.18 6.66 -2.39
CA LYS A 15 -13.16 7.22 -1.48
C LYS A 15 -11.98 7.85 -2.23
N GLY A 16 -12.07 8.00 -3.56
CA GLY A 16 -10.99 8.50 -4.41
C GLY A 16 -9.81 7.53 -4.53
N ARG A 17 -10.01 6.25 -4.22
CA ARG A 17 -8.96 5.22 -4.32
C ARG A 17 -9.08 4.47 -5.62
N VAL A 18 -7.94 4.02 -6.12
CA VAL A 18 -7.85 3.19 -7.33
C VAL A 18 -7.43 1.78 -6.94
N PRO A 19 -8.00 0.75 -7.58
CA PRO A 19 -7.54 -0.61 -7.37
C PRO A 19 -6.15 -0.77 -7.99
N LEU A 20 -5.24 -1.38 -7.24
CA LEU A 20 -3.88 -1.70 -7.67
C LEU A 20 -3.59 -3.13 -7.24
N TRP A 21 -3.28 -3.99 -8.20
CA TRP A 21 -2.85 -5.36 -7.96
C TRP A 21 -1.33 -5.43 -8.10
N LEU A 22 -0.67 -5.92 -7.06
CA LEU A 22 0.75 -6.23 -7.02
C LEU A 22 0.90 -7.66 -6.53
N ASP A 23 1.91 -8.37 -7.00
CA ASP A 23 2.32 -9.60 -6.31
C ASP A 23 2.97 -9.27 -4.95
N PRO A 24 3.11 -10.26 -4.05
CA PRO A 24 3.68 -10.03 -2.73
C PRO A 24 5.12 -9.48 -2.74
N ASP A 25 5.94 -9.81 -3.75
CA ASP A 25 7.32 -9.36 -3.80
C ASP A 25 7.39 -7.89 -4.23
N ASP A 26 6.57 -7.49 -5.20
CA ASP A 26 6.39 -6.09 -5.59
C ASP A 26 5.83 -5.25 -4.44
N ALA A 27 4.85 -5.77 -3.70
CA ALA A 27 4.32 -5.09 -2.51
C ALA A 27 5.37 -4.95 -1.41
N ARG A 28 6.23 -5.96 -1.20
CA ARG A 28 7.35 -5.88 -0.24
C ARG A 28 8.36 -4.85 -0.69
N TRP A 29 8.73 -4.88 -1.96
CA TRP A 29 9.65 -3.90 -2.52
C TRP A 29 9.12 -2.47 -2.32
N LEU A 30 7.86 -2.22 -2.66
CA LEU A 30 7.23 -0.90 -2.50
C LEU A 30 7.17 -0.44 -1.03
N SER A 31 6.92 -1.35 -0.10
CA SER A 31 6.89 -1.03 1.34
C SER A 31 8.22 -0.52 1.89
N GLN A 32 9.33 -0.90 1.25
CA GLN A 32 10.69 -0.56 1.67
C GLN A 32 11.31 0.55 0.80
N HIS A 33 10.97 0.60 -0.48
CA HIS A 33 11.67 1.38 -1.50
C HIS A 33 10.87 2.54 -2.09
N CYS A 34 9.62 2.78 -1.67
CA CYS A 34 8.94 4.02 -2.05
C CYS A 34 9.82 5.20 -1.61
N GLY A 35 10.45 5.90 -2.56
CA GLY A 35 11.49 6.89 -2.30
C GLY A 35 10.91 8.30 -2.26
N CYS A 36 11.14 8.99 -1.15
CA CYS A 36 11.06 10.44 -1.09
C CYS A 36 12.50 10.97 -1.07
N PRO A 37 12.81 12.08 -1.78
CA PRO A 37 14.06 12.80 -1.59
C PRO A 37 14.31 13.10 -0.10
N ALA A 38 15.58 13.14 0.32
CA ALA A 38 15.91 13.45 1.72
C ALA A 38 15.47 14.87 2.12
N ASP A 39 15.40 15.77 1.14
CA ASP A 39 14.95 17.16 1.23
C ASP A 39 13.48 17.34 0.83
N ALA A 40 12.73 16.24 0.67
CA ALA A 40 11.32 16.30 0.30
C ALA A 40 10.51 17.12 1.34
N PRO A 41 9.61 18.00 0.87
CA PRO A 41 8.67 18.69 1.75
C PRO A 41 7.91 17.71 2.65
N GLN A 42 7.46 18.18 3.82
CA GLN A 42 6.76 17.34 4.78
C GLN A 42 5.54 16.62 4.17
N GLU A 43 4.77 17.30 3.33
CA GLU A 43 3.60 16.71 2.65
C GLU A 43 3.99 15.51 1.76
N GLU A 44 5.13 15.60 1.07
CA GLU A 44 5.64 14.55 0.22
C GLU A 44 6.13 13.36 1.07
N ARG A 45 6.84 13.64 2.17
CA ARG A 45 7.25 12.61 3.14
C ARG A 45 6.05 11.84 3.70
N GLU A 46 5.00 12.56 4.11
CA GLU A 46 3.74 11.96 4.60
C GLU A 46 3.03 11.13 3.52
N ARG A 47 3.13 11.54 2.26
CA ARG A 47 2.64 10.76 1.12
C ARG A 47 3.42 9.46 0.96
N CYS A 48 4.75 9.49 1.00
CA CYS A 48 5.59 8.29 0.94
C CYS A 48 5.30 7.34 2.12
N ASP A 49 5.23 7.87 3.35
CA ASP A 49 4.95 7.06 4.54
C ASP A 49 3.60 6.36 4.46
N ARG A 50 2.57 7.08 3.97
CA ARG A 50 1.26 6.50 3.72
C ARG A 50 1.31 5.39 2.67
N ILE A 51 2.08 5.54 1.59
CA ILE A 51 2.24 4.50 0.56
C ILE A 51 2.95 3.26 1.15
N ARG A 52 4.08 3.44 1.84
CA ARG A 52 4.83 2.34 2.49
C ARG A 52 3.95 1.57 3.47
N PHE A 53 3.23 2.29 4.32
CA PHE A 53 2.30 1.69 5.29
C PHE A 53 1.22 0.87 4.59
N ARG A 54 0.62 1.37 3.51
CA ARG A 54 -0.44 0.65 2.78
C ARG A 54 0.09 -0.61 2.11
N ALA A 55 1.30 -0.57 1.55
CA ALA A 55 1.96 -1.75 0.98
C ALA A 55 2.25 -2.82 2.05
N ALA A 56 2.81 -2.42 3.20
CA ALA A 56 3.04 -3.32 4.33
C ALA A 56 1.71 -3.90 4.89
N ALA A 57 0.66 -3.09 4.99
CA ALA A 57 -0.64 -3.53 5.45
C ALA A 57 -1.29 -4.53 4.47
N ALA A 58 -1.06 -4.39 3.16
CA ALA A 58 -1.52 -5.36 2.17
C ALA A 58 -0.86 -6.74 2.38
N LEU A 59 0.44 -6.77 2.63
CA LEU A 59 1.17 -8.00 2.96
C LEU A 59 0.66 -8.66 4.25
N HIS A 60 0.47 -7.86 5.31
CA HIS A 60 -0.05 -8.35 6.58
C HIS A 60 -1.44 -9.01 6.41
N LYS A 61 -2.33 -8.39 5.64
CA LYS A 61 -3.67 -8.93 5.36
C LYS A 61 -3.64 -10.24 4.56
N HIS A 62 -2.60 -10.45 3.75
CA HIS A 62 -2.39 -11.69 3.01
C HIS A 62 -1.64 -12.77 3.81
N GLY A 63 -1.30 -12.50 5.09
CA GLY A 63 -0.60 -13.44 5.95
C GLY A 63 0.90 -13.53 5.69
N HIS A 64 1.47 -12.56 4.98
CA HIS A 64 2.92 -12.46 4.81
C HIS A 64 3.55 -11.70 5.99
N PRO A 65 4.73 -12.15 6.48
CA PRO A 65 5.52 -11.37 7.43
C PRO A 65 6.01 -10.07 6.77
N HIS A 66 6.09 -9.04 7.59
CA HIS A 66 6.56 -7.68 7.27
C HIS A 66 8.08 -7.62 7.30
#